data_AF-A0A440VA74-F1
#
_entry.id   AF-A0A440VA74-F1
#
_cell.length_a   1.000
_cell.length_b   1.000
_cell.length_c   1.000
_cell.angle_alpha   90.00
_cell.angle_beta   90.00
_cell.angle_gamma   90.00
#
_symmetry.space_group_name_H-M   'P 1'
#
loop_
_entity.id
_entity.type
_entity.pdbx_description
1 polymer ?
#
loop_
_entity_poly.entity_id
_entity_poly.type
_entity_poly.pdbx_seq_one_letter_code
_entity_poly.pdbx_strand_id
1 'polypeptide(L)'
;MEAIETDSTVSLTRSFRFGREIADEASRILRRLGEDVPLTGNPALSSRVGTCKPNAILARTNANVMTALIQCLDEGRKPHLVGDNKDLKELLWGVRDLKEGRPTDVADFFGFTSWESVVDFAKTTEGEHLTTFVNLVQSKGEKRLLWAINQSVSEEQAEVVISTAHKAKGREWKNVRLMDDFMKSREVRTPAERAEREREDAAELRLFYVAVTRAKEAIEIPVMSGKGEPPRASAISSRPVARALPKTVVAQPVDWQEPVKQSSRIQPPPDPQKPAKRGFFSRLFGG
;
A
#
# COMPACT_ATOMS: atom_id res chain seq x y z
N MET A 1 -1.68 0.67 22.95
CA MET A 1 -0.54 -0.07 23.52
C MET A 1 -0.11 0.72 24.74
N GLU A 2 -0.08 0.08 25.91
CA GLU A 2 0.59 0.68 27.07
C GLU A 2 2.08 0.85 26.72
N ALA A 3 2.60 2.04 26.95
CA ALA A 3 4.02 2.31 26.74
C ALA A 3 4.81 1.59 27.83
N ILE A 4 5.76 0.75 27.42
CA ILE A 4 6.70 0.14 28.35
C ILE A 4 7.83 1.14 28.54
N GLU A 5 8.08 1.56 29.78
CA GLU A 5 9.25 2.38 30.11
C GLU A 5 10.52 1.56 29.86
N THR A 6 11.45 2.13 29.10
CA THR A 6 12.72 1.49 28.77
C THR A 6 13.84 2.49 29.00
N ASP A 7 14.97 2.00 29.52
CA ASP A 7 16.14 2.83 29.84
C ASP A 7 16.85 3.39 28.60
N SER A 8 16.50 2.91 27.40
CA SER A 8 17.13 3.32 26.14
C SER A 8 16.22 3.08 24.94
N THR A 9 16.12 4.08 24.07
CA THR A 9 15.45 3.99 22.77
C THR A 9 16.50 4.03 21.66
N VAL A 10 16.45 3.07 20.73
CA VAL A 10 17.32 3.01 19.57
C VAL A 10 16.47 3.02 18.29
N SER A 11 16.82 3.90 17.35
CA SER A 11 16.07 4.06 16.10
C SER A 11 16.74 3.34 14.93
N LEU A 12 15.95 2.55 14.19
CA LEU A 12 16.38 1.94 12.92
C LEU A 12 16.18 2.94 11.78
N THR A 13 17.13 3.86 11.63
CA THR A 13 17.01 5.00 10.71
C THR A 13 17.59 4.74 9.33
N ARG A 14 18.23 3.59 9.08
CA ARG A 14 18.87 3.31 7.78
C ARG A 14 18.17 2.17 7.04
N SER A 15 17.72 2.46 5.82
CA SER A 15 17.24 1.46 4.89
C SER A 15 18.42 0.75 4.22
N PHE A 16 18.37 -0.58 4.15
CA PHE A 16 19.29 -1.39 3.35
C PHE A 16 18.74 -1.69 1.95
N ARG A 17 17.49 -1.31 1.66
CA ARG A 17 16.77 -1.70 0.44
C ARG A 17 17.00 -0.76 -0.74
N PHE A 18 17.15 0.54 -0.46
CA PHE A 18 17.18 1.60 -1.46
C PHE A 18 18.10 2.75 -1.05
N GLY A 19 18.49 3.55 -2.05
CA GLY A 19 19.29 4.76 -1.91
C GLY A 19 18.50 5.98 -1.41
N ARG A 20 19.17 7.13 -1.49
CA ARG A 20 18.71 8.40 -0.90
C ARG A 20 17.34 8.88 -1.39
N GLU A 21 17.07 8.90 -2.70
CA GLU A 21 15.86 9.57 -3.20
C GLU A 21 14.56 8.90 -2.72
N ILE A 22 14.52 7.57 -2.68
CA ILE A 22 13.37 6.83 -2.14
C ILE A 22 13.27 7.03 -0.61
N ALA A 23 14.40 7.13 0.09
CA ALA A 23 14.42 7.40 1.53
C ALA A 23 13.92 8.81 1.87
N ASP A 24 14.25 9.80 1.03
CA ASP A 24 13.77 11.18 1.17
C ASP A 24 12.25 11.26 0.96
N GLU A 25 11.69 10.49 0.02
CA GLU A 25 10.23 10.36 -0.15
C GLU A 25 9.57 9.67 1.05
N ALA A 26 10.12 8.52 1.46
CA ALA A 26 9.61 7.78 2.60
C ALA A 26 9.64 8.62 3.90
N SER A 27 10.69 9.39 4.11
CA SER A 27 10.81 10.33 5.24
C SER A 27 9.78 11.45 5.19
N ARG A 28 9.42 11.96 4.00
CA ARG A 28 8.34 12.96 3.86
C ARG A 28 6.99 12.41 4.32
N ILE A 29 6.73 11.13 4.05
CA ILE A 29 5.51 10.45 4.50
C ILE A 29 5.54 10.23 6.02
N LEU A 30 6.65 9.70 6.55
CA LEU A 30 6.82 9.45 7.98
C LEU A 30 6.72 10.72 8.84
N ARG A 31 7.25 11.86 8.36
CA ARG A 31 7.14 13.14 9.08
C ARG A 31 5.68 13.55 9.32
N ARG A 32 4.78 13.25 8.38
CA ARG A 32 3.35 13.52 8.55
C ARG A 32 2.65 12.57 9.52
N LEU A 33 3.28 11.44 9.82
CA LEU A 33 2.87 10.51 10.88
C LEU A 33 3.45 10.89 12.25
N GLY A 34 4.22 11.99 12.34
CA GLY A 34 4.84 12.46 13.58
C GLY A 34 6.27 11.98 13.82
N GLU A 35 6.92 11.36 12.82
CA GLU A 35 8.32 10.93 12.96
C GLU A 35 9.29 12.10 12.75
N ASP A 36 10.05 12.44 13.79
CA ASP A 36 11.06 13.50 13.75
C ASP A 36 12.39 13.04 13.14
N VAL A 37 12.72 11.76 13.30
CA VAL A 37 13.99 11.18 12.83
C VAL A 37 13.82 10.66 11.40
N PRO A 38 14.52 11.21 10.40
CA PRO A 38 14.34 10.81 9.01
C PRO A 38 14.90 9.41 8.73
N LEU A 39 14.24 8.69 7.83
CA LEU A 39 14.79 7.49 7.21
C LEU A 39 15.89 7.89 6.22
N THR A 40 17.07 7.33 6.42
CA THR A 40 18.23 7.48 5.54
C THR A 40 18.36 6.29 4.60
N GLY A 41 18.67 6.56 3.34
CA GLY A 41 18.94 5.52 2.34
C GLY A 41 20.33 4.91 2.51
N ASN A 42 20.57 3.75 1.90
CA ASN A 42 21.90 3.19 1.85
C ASN A 42 22.78 3.98 0.87
N PRO A 43 23.85 4.67 1.30
CA PRO A 43 24.77 5.39 0.40
C PRO A 43 25.46 4.51 -0.64
N ALA A 44 25.52 3.19 -0.42
CA ALA A 44 26.05 2.25 -1.41
C ALA A 44 25.05 1.92 -2.54
N LEU A 45 23.80 2.36 -2.44
CA LEU A 45 22.75 2.12 -3.43
C LEU A 45 22.34 3.43 -4.09
N SER A 46 22.15 3.40 -5.41
CA SER A 46 21.50 4.47 -6.15
C SER A 46 20.03 4.12 -6.33
N SER A 47 19.13 5.02 -5.92
CA SER A 47 17.71 4.92 -6.23
C SER A 47 17.17 6.26 -6.70
N ARG A 48 16.08 6.25 -7.48
CA ARG A 48 15.48 7.46 -8.05
C ARG A 48 13.97 7.52 -7.93
N VAL A 49 13.43 8.73 -7.91
CA VAL A 49 11.99 9.00 -8.05
C VAL A 49 11.72 9.58 -9.44
N GLY A 50 10.90 8.91 -10.25
CA GLY A 50 10.55 9.35 -11.61
C GLY A 50 10.08 8.21 -12.50
N THR A 51 9.82 8.54 -13.77
CA THR A 51 9.31 7.57 -14.76
C THR A 51 10.23 6.36 -14.88
N CYS A 52 9.63 5.17 -14.94
CA CYS A 52 10.37 3.92 -15.03
C CYS A 52 9.62 2.87 -15.86
N LYS A 53 10.33 1.80 -16.26
CA LYS A 53 9.69 0.57 -16.75
C LYS A 53 9.40 -0.30 -15.51
N PRO A 54 8.14 -0.40 -15.05
CA PRO A 54 7.84 -1.03 -13.78
C PRO A 54 7.94 -2.56 -13.87
N ASN A 55 8.60 -3.16 -12.88
CA ASN A 55 8.50 -4.58 -12.57
C ASN A 55 7.23 -4.87 -11.77
N ALA A 56 6.76 -3.89 -10.99
CA ALA A 56 5.49 -3.97 -10.30
C ALA A 56 4.67 -2.68 -10.41
N ILE A 57 3.35 -2.84 -10.50
CA ILE A 57 2.38 -1.76 -10.40
C ILE A 57 1.57 -1.98 -9.12
N LEU A 58 1.57 -1.00 -8.23
CA LEU A 58 0.87 -1.07 -6.95
C LEU A 58 -0.29 -0.07 -6.91
N ALA A 59 -1.45 -0.55 -6.48
CA ALA A 59 -2.65 0.26 -6.32
C ALA A 59 -3.18 0.22 -4.89
N ARG A 60 -4.00 1.21 -4.52
CA ARG A 60 -4.73 1.20 -3.26
C ARG A 60 -5.98 0.31 -3.33
N THR A 61 -6.66 0.32 -4.47
CA THR A 61 -7.99 -0.25 -4.68
C THR A 61 -7.98 -1.37 -5.72
N ASN A 62 -8.97 -2.26 -5.63
CA ASN A 62 -9.20 -3.31 -6.61
C ASN A 62 -9.53 -2.75 -8.00
N ALA A 63 -10.26 -1.62 -8.07
CA ALA A 63 -10.58 -0.98 -9.34
C ALA A 63 -9.31 -0.57 -10.10
N ASN A 64 -8.35 0.09 -9.42
CA ASN A 64 -7.09 0.47 -10.06
C ASN A 64 -6.17 -0.72 -10.37
N VAL A 65 -6.21 -1.82 -9.60
CA VAL A 65 -5.57 -3.09 -9.99
C VAL A 65 -6.11 -3.58 -11.34
N MET A 66 -7.43 -3.58 -11.50
CA MET A 66 -8.09 -4.02 -12.74
C MET A 66 -7.81 -3.07 -13.92
N THR A 67 -7.77 -1.75 -13.67
CA THR A 67 -7.35 -0.75 -14.67
C THR A 67 -5.93 -1.02 -15.14
N ALA A 68 -4.98 -1.22 -14.21
CA ALA A 68 -3.59 -1.53 -14.55
C ALA A 68 -3.45 -2.85 -15.30
N LEU A 69 -4.25 -3.86 -14.94
CA LEU A 69 -4.27 -5.15 -15.60
C LEU A 69 -4.70 -5.02 -17.07
N ILE A 70 -5.82 -4.34 -17.33
CA ILE A 70 -6.31 -4.11 -18.69
C ILE A 70 -5.27 -3.34 -19.49
N GLN A 71 -4.69 -2.28 -18.92
CA GLN A 71 -3.65 -1.51 -19.61
C GLN A 71 -2.45 -2.38 -20.00
N CYS A 72 -1.97 -3.23 -19.10
CA CYS A 72 -0.85 -4.13 -19.40
C CYS A 72 -1.18 -5.12 -20.52
N LEU A 73 -2.41 -5.66 -20.54
CA LEU A 73 -2.87 -6.55 -21.61
C LEU A 73 -3.03 -5.82 -22.95
N ASP A 74 -3.58 -4.60 -22.93
CA ASP A 74 -3.72 -3.76 -24.12
C ASP A 74 -2.33 -3.35 -24.68
N GLU A 75 -1.31 -3.22 -23.82
CA GLU A 75 0.11 -3.03 -24.19
C GLU A 75 0.81 -4.34 -24.65
N GLY A 76 0.12 -5.48 -24.65
CA GLY A 76 0.67 -6.77 -25.05
C GLY A 76 1.66 -7.39 -24.05
N ARG A 77 1.69 -6.89 -22.81
CA ARG A 77 2.55 -7.42 -21.73
C ARG A 77 1.91 -8.63 -21.06
N LYS A 78 2.72 -9.42 -20.36
CA LYS A 78 2.25 -10.55 -19.53
C LYS A 78 2.17 -10.17 -18.05
N PRO A 79 0.98 -9.78 -17.53
CA PRO A 79 0.81 -9.42 -16.13
C PRO A 79 0.61 -10.64 -15.23
N HIS A 80 1.07 -10.52 -13.98
CA HIS A 80 0.71 -11.42 -12.88
C HIS A 80 0.00 -10.63 -11.78
N LEU A 81 -1.18 -11.08 -11.36
CA LEU A 81 -1.91 -10.55 -10.22
C LEU A 81 -1.50 -11.27 -8.93
N VAL A 82 -1.09 -10.52 -7.91
CA VAL A 82 -0.70 -11.08 -6.62
C VAL A 82 -1.93 -11.58 -5.85
N GLY A 83 -1.89 -12.85 -5.43
CA GLY A 83 -2.93 -13.52 -4.67
C GLY A 83 -3.72 -14.53 -5.50
N ASP A 84 -4.82 -15.04 -4.96
CA ASP A 84 -5.67 -16.04 -5.65
C ASP A 84 -6.78 -15.41 -6.50
N ASN A 85 -6.88 -14.08 -6.50
CA ASN A 85 -7.84 -13.27 -7.26
C ASN A 85 -9.32 -13.63 -7.01
N LYS A 86 -9.63 -14.38 -5.95
CA LYS A 86 -11.00 -14.79 -5.63
C LYS A 86 -11.87 -13.58 -5.32
N ASP A 87 -11.39 -12.67 -4.47
CA ASP A 87 -12.10 -11.44 -4.13
C ASP A 87 -12.54 -10.64 -5.37
N LEU A 88 -11.66 -10.52 -6.37
CA LEU A 88 -11.95 -9.80 -7.61
C LEU A 88 -12.98 -10.53 -8.48
N LYS A 89 -12.89 -11.86 -8.54
CA LYS A 89 -13.86 -12.69 -9.28
C LYS A 89 -15.23 -12.67 -8.62
N GLU A 90 -15.28 -12.78 -7.30
CA GLU A 90 -16.50 -12.69 -6.50
C GLU A 90 -17.19 -11.35 -6.72
N LEU A 91 -16.45 -10.23 -6.66
CA LEU A 91 -16.99 -8.91 -6.95
C LEU A 91 -17.62 -8.86 -8.36
N LEU A 92 -16.94 -9.36 -9.38
CA LEU A 92 -17.47 -9.36 -10.75
C LEU A 92 -18.64 -10.33 -10.96
N TRP A 93 -18.71 -11.44 -10.22
CA TRP A 93 -19.89 -12.30 -10.21
C TRP A 93 -21.08 -11.62 -9.55
N GLY A 94 -20.87 -10.88 -8.46
CA GLY A 94 -21.92 -10.05 -7.85
C GLY A 94 -22.48 -9.01 -8.81
N VAL A 95 -21.62 -8.36 -9.62
CA VAL A 95 -22.07 -7.47 -10.71
C VAL A 95 -22.98 -8.22 -11.69
N ARG A 96 -22.55 -9.42 -12.13
CA ARG A 96 -23.31 -10.23 -13.07
C ARG A 96 -24.67 -10.64 -12.48
N ASP A 97 -24.69 -11.11 -11.23
CA ASP A 97 -25.92 -11.53 -10.55
C ASP A 97 -26.92 -10.38 -10.50
N LEU A 98 -26.47 -9.20 -10.08
CA LEU A 98 -27.31 -8.00 -10.02
C LEU A 98 -27.79 -7.53 -11.39
N LYS A 99 -26.99 -7.67 -12.45
CA LYS A 99 -27.43 -7.38 -13.83
C LYS A 99 -28.48 -8.37 -14.34
N GLU A 100 -28.50 -9.59 -13.80
CA GLU A 100 -29.49 -10.62 -14.10
C GLU A 100 -30.70 -10.56 -13.13
N GLY A 101 -30.77 -9.55 -12.25
CA GLY A 101 -31.83 -9.41 -11.25
C GLY A 101 -31.77 -10.46 -10.13
N ARG A 102 -30.62 -11.12 -9.94
CA ARG A 102 -30.38 -12.09 -8.87
C ARG A 102 -29.71 -11.40 -7.68
N PRO A 103 -30.12 -11.70 -6.43
CA PRO A 103 -29.44 -11.20 -5.25
C PRO A 103 -28.03 -11.78 -5.15
N THR A 104 -27.15 -11.07 -4.44
CA THR A 104 -25.75 -11.48 -4.23
C THR A 104 -25.35 -11.34 -2.76
N ASP A 105 -24.50 -12.26 -2.30
CA ASP A 105 -23.92 -12.24 -0.94
C ASP A 105 -22.60 -11.46 -0.88
N VAL A 106 -22.19 -10.84 -2.00
CA VAL A 106 -21.02 -9.97 -2.04
C VAL A 106 -21.28 -8.77 -1.14
N ALA A 107 -20.42 -8.59 -0.13
CA ALA A 107 -20.61 -7.59 0.92
C ALA A 107 -20.83 -6.17 0.38
N ASP A 108 -20.07 -5.75 -0.64
CA ASP A 108 -20.19 -4.44 -1.27
C ASP A 108 -21.54 -4.21 -1.98
N PHE A 109 -22.25 -5.29 -2.28
CA PHE A 109 -23.52 -5.29 -3.02
C PHE A 109 -24.70 -5.84 -2.20
N PHE A 110 -24.47 -6.10 -0.92
CA PHE A 110 -25.50 -6.67 -0.06
C PHE A 110 -26.70 -5.72 0.06
N GLY A 111 -27.91 -6.27 -0.12
CA GLY A 111 -29.15 -5.51 -0.06
C GLY A 111 -29.56 -4.82 -1.37
N PHE A 112 -28.70 -4.80 -2.40
CA PHE A 112 -29.12 -4.36 -3.73
C PHE A 112 -29.85 -5.47 -4.48
N THR A 113 -30.87 -5.08 -5.27
CA THR A 113 -31.67 -6.00 -6.09
C THR A 113 -31.41 -5.86 -7.58
N SER A 114 -30.74 -4.78 -8.01
CA SER A 114 -30.36 -4.54 -9.40
C SER A 114 -29.03 -3.79 -9.49
N TRP A 115 -28.34 -3.95 -10.61
CA TRP A 115 -27.07 -3.25 -10.86
C TRP A 115 -27.28 -1.73 -10.99
N GLU A 116 -28.41 -1.31 -11.56
CA GLU A 116 -28.80 0.10 -11.68
C GLU A 116 -28.90 0.77 -10.30
N SER A 117 -29.38 0.04 -9.28
CA SER A 117 -29.45 0.55 -7.91
C SER A 117 -28.06 0.80 -7.33
N VAL A 118 -27.07 -0.06 -7.64
CA VAL A 118 -25.67 0.15 -7.26
C VAL A 118 -25.08 1.36 -7.99
N VAL A 119 -25.40 1.51 -9.28
CA VAL A 119 -24.96 2.66 -10.09
C VAL A 119 -25.49 3.98 -9.51
N ASP A 120 -26.76 4.01 -9.10
CA ASP A 120 -27.38 5.20 -8.52
C ASP A 120 -26.84 5.49 -7.12
N PHE A 121 -26.65 4.45 -6.30
CA PHE A 121 -26.01 4.60 -4.99
C PHE A 121 -24.59 5.15 -5.10
N ALA A 122 -23.82 4.72 -6.10
CA ALA A 122 -22.46 5.21 -6.33
C ALA A 122 -22.38 6.70 -6.73
N LYS A 123 -23.52 7.36 -6.97
CA LYS A 123 -23.61 8.83 -7.19
C LYS A 123 -23.88 9.60 -5.90
N THR A 124 -24.23 8.93 -4.80
CA THR A 124 -24.44 9.58 -3.50
C THR A 124 -23.12 9.76 -2.75
N THR A 125 -23.14 10.54 -1.68
CA THR A 125 -21.94 10.73 -0.83
C THR A 125 -21.54 9.42 -0.14
N GLU A 126 -22.53 8.62 0.25
CA GLU A 126 -22.33 7.34 0.94
C GLU A 126 -21.75 6.26 0.01
N GLY A 127 -22.10 6.31 -1.29
CA GLY A 127 -21.62 5.36 -2.29
C GLY A 127 -20.35 5.78 -3.04
N GLU A 128 -19.73 6.91 -2.70
CA GLU A 128 -18.54 7.45 -3.41
C GLU A 128 -17.40 6.42 -3.54
N HIS A 129 -17.25 5.56 -2.53
CA HIS A 129 -16.23 4.51 -2.51
C HIS A 129 -16.40 3.48 -3.65
N LEU A 130 -17.61 3.30 -4.18
CA LEU A 130 -17.91 2.39 -5.30
C LEU A 130 -17.75 3.04 -6.68
N THR A 131 -17.75 4.37 -6.76
CA THR A 131 -17.81 5.12 -8.03
C THR A 131 -16.74 4.67 -9.02
N THR A 132 -15.49 4.50 -8.58
CA THR A 132 -14.39 4.10 -9.47
C THR A 132 -14.62 2.69 -10.04
N PHE A 133 -15.12 1.76 -9.21
CA PHE A 133 -15.41 0.39 -9.64
C PHE A 133 -16.62 0.34 -10.58
N VAL A 134 -17.70 1.06 -10.27
CA VAL A 134 -18.90 1.17 -11.11
C VAL A 134 -18.52 1.72 -12.49
N ASN A 135 -17.75 2.82 -12.54
CA ASN A 135 -17.29 3.42 -13.80
C ASN A 135 -16.42 2.45 -14.61
N LEU A 136 -15.56 1.68 -13.94
CA LEU A 136 -14.76 0.65 -14.61
C LEU A 136 -15.63 -0.44 -15.23
N VAL A 137 -16.63 -0.94 -14.49
CA VAL A 137 -17.57 -1.95 -14.98
C VAL A 137 -18.41 -1.40 -16.13
N GLN A 138 -18.91 -0.17 -16.04
CA GLN A 138 -19.69 0.47 -17.11
C GLN A 138 -18.87 0.67 -18.38
N SER A 139 -17.59 1.04 -18.24
CA SER A 139 -16.73 1.32 -19.39
C SER A 139 -16.13 0.07 -20.04
N LYS A 140 -15.81 -0.97 -19.27
CA LYS A 140 -15.11 -2.17 -19.78
C LYS A 140 -16.00 -3.41 -19.86
N GLY A 141 -17.05 -3.49 -19.04
CA GLY A 141 -17.91 -4.66 -18.89
C GLY A 141 -17.30 -5.75 -18.02
N GLU A 142 -18.12 -6.39 -17.19
CA GLU A 142 -17.73 -7.45 -16.26
C GLU A 142 -17.13 -8.67 -16.96
N LYS A 143 -17.60 -9.01 -18.16
CA LYS A 143 -17.06 -10.12 -18.96
C LYS A 143 -15.62 -9.87 -19.38
N ARG A 144 -15.28 -8.65 -19.83
CA ARG A 144 -13.91 -8.28 -20.19
C ARG A 144 -13.01 -8.28 -18.97
N LEU A 145 -13.52 -7.78 -17.84
CA LEU A 145 -12.81 -7.77 -16.57
C LEU A 145 -12.50 -9.20 -16.09
N LEU A 146 -13.48 -10.11 -16.13
CA LEU A 146 -13.28 -11.53 -15.80
C LEU A 146 -12.27 -12.19 -16.75
N TRP A 147 -12.37 -11.92 -18.05
CA TRP A 147 -11.41 -12.40 -19.03
C TRP A 147 -9.98 -11.92 -18.69
N ALA A 148 -9.81 -10.64 -18.35
CA ALA A 148 -8.52 -10.05 -18.02
C ALA A 148 -7.88 -10.72 -16.79
N ILE A 149 -8.66 -11.01 -15.73
CA ILE A 149 -8.15 -11.73 -14.55
C ILE A 149 -7.62 -13.11 -14.95
N ASN A 150 -8.30 -13.79 -15.88
CA ASN A 150 -7.88 -15.10 -16.35
C ASN A 150 -6.67 -15.05 -17.31
N GLN A 151 -6.22 -13.87 -17.74
CA GLN A 151 -4.96 -13.69 -18.48
C GLN A 151 -3.74 -13.54 -17.56
N SER A 152 -3.94 -13.50 -16.24
CA SER A 152 -2.82 -13.45 -15.29
C SER A 152 -1.96 -14.70 -15.43
N VAL A 153 -0.68 -14.52 -15.79
CA VAL A 153 0.31 -15.61 -15.87
C VAL A 153 0.88 -15.94 -14.48
N SER A 154 1.74 -16.95 -14.37
CA SER A 154 2.50 -17.20 -13.14
C SER A 154 3.53 -16.10 -12.88
N GLU A 155 3.98 -15.92 -11.64
CA GLU A 155 4.92 -14.85 -11.26
C GLU A 155 6.25 -14.98 -12.02
N GLU A 156 6.69 -16.22 -12.30
CA GLU A 156 7.94 -16.53 -13.01
C GLU A 156 7.91 -16.12 -14.49
N GLN A 157 6.72 -16.12 -15.09
CA GLN A 157 6.50 -15.75 -16.50
C GLN A 157 6.11 -14.28 -16.67
N ALA A 158 5.96 -13.55 -15.57
CA ALA A 158 5.41 -12.21 -15.55
C ALA A 158 6.44 -11.17 -16.02
N GLU A 159 6.02 -10.32 -16.94
CA GLU A 159 6.75 -9.09 -17.28
C GLU A 159 6.44 -7.94 -16.32
N VAL A 160 5.31 -8.05 -15.60
CA VAL A 160 4.86 -7.09 -14.60
C VAL A 160 4.01 -7.79 -13.55
N VAL A 161 4.28 -7.46 -12.29
CA VAL A 161 3.44 -7.88 -11.16
C VAL A 161 2.48 -6.75 -10.82
N ILE A 162 1.21 -7.05 -10.59
CA ILE A 162 0.18 -6.08 -10.23
C ILE A 162 -0.41 -6.52 -8.89
N SER A 163 -0.46 -5.59 -7.93
CA SER A 163 -0.90 -5.89 -6.57
C SER A 163 -1.57 -4.69 -5.93
N THR A 164 -2.45 -4.95 -4.96
CA THR A 164 -2.75 -3.91 -3.97
C THR A 164 -1.54 -3.70 -3.06
N ALA A 165 -1.37 -2.51 -2.50
CA ALA A 165 -0.30 -2.21 -1.54
C ALA A 165 -0.35 -3.14 -0.31
N HIS A 166 -1.55 -3.54 0.12
CA HIS A 166 -1.75 -4.50 1.20
C HIS A 166 -1.15 -5.87 0.89
N LYS A 167 -1.46 -6.42 -0.30
CA LYS A 167 -0.94 -7.73 -0.76
C LYS A 167 0.56 -7.68 -1.12
N ALA A 168 1.12 -6.48 -1.26
CA ALA A 168 2.54 -6.25 -1.53
C ALA A 168 3.43 -6.24 -0.26
N LYS A 169 2.86 -6.30 0.95
CA LYS A 169 3.65 -6.30 2.19
C LYS A 169 4.62 -7.49 2.22
N GLY A 170 5.89 -7.20 2.52
CA GLY A 170 6.96 -8.21 2.55
C GLY A 170 7.58 -8.53 1.18
N ARG A 171 7.01 -8.03 0.09
CA ARG A 171 7.60 -8.11 -1.26
C ARG A 171 8.43 -6.87 -1.57
N GLU A 172 9.28 -6.96 -2.59
CA GLU A 172 10.10 -5.86 -3.10
C GLU A 172 10.44 -6.06 -4.57
N TRP A 173 10.54 -4.97 -5.33
CA TRP A 173 10.84 -4.98 -6.77
C TRP A 173 11.86 -3.91 -7.13
N LYS A 174 12.60 -4.12 -8.22
CA LYS A 174 13.57 -3.14 -8.71
C LYS A 174 12.89 -1.80 -9.02
N ASN A 175 11.92 -1.82 -9.94
CA ASN A 175 11.16 -0.64 -10.34
C ASN A 175 9.68 -0.82 -10.01
N VAL A 176 9.10 0.17 -9.33
CA VAL A 176 7.68 0.17 -8.95
C VAL A 176 6.98 1.39 -9.53
N ARG A 177 5.79 1.22 -10.10
CA ARG A 177 4.86 2.32 -10.41
C ARG A 177 3.71 2.27 -9.41
N LEU A 178 3.36 3.40 -8.82
CA LEU A 178 2.14 3.53 -8.04
C LEU A 178 1.00 4.02 -8.94
N MET A 179 -0.22 3.54 -8.67
CA MET A 179 -1.43 4.12 -9.23
C MET A 179 -1.79 5.42 -8.47
N ASP A 180 -2.69 6.22 -9.05
CA ASP A 180 -3.10 7.54 -8.55
C ASP A 180 -4.20 7.51 -7.48
N ASP A 181 -4.50 6.32 -6.94
CA ASP A 181 -5.64 6.08 -6.06
C ASP A 181 -5.32 6.05 -4.57
N PHE A 182 -4.08 6.40 -4.20
CA PHE A 182 -3.69 6.62 -2.81
C PHE A 182 -4.06 8.04 -2.36
N MET A 183 -4.15 8.27 -1.04
CA MET A 183 -4.30 9.60 -0.44
C MET A 183 -5.55 10.39 -0.91
N LYS A 184 -6.61 9.70 -1.35
CA LYS A 184 -7.92 10.31 -1.60
C LYS A 184 -8.56 10.66 -0.26
N SER A 185 -9.09 11.88 -0.15
CA SER A 185 -9.55 12.43 1.12
C SER A 185 -10.99 12.95 1.01
N ARG A 186 -11.91 12.43 1.83
CA ARG A 186 -13.32 12.88 1.88
C ARG A 186 -13.47 14.18 2.66
N GLU A 187 -14.43 15.04 2.30
CA GLU A 187 -14.67 16.28 3.07
C GLU A 187 -15.19 16.00 4.49
N VAL A 188 -14.76 16.81 5.47
CA VAL A 188 -15.18 16.70 6.87
C VAL A 188 -16.25 17.73 7.15
N ARG A 189 -17.41 17.30 7.68
CA ARG A 189 -18.56 18.16 8.00
C ARG A 189 -18.78 18.31 9.51
N THR A 190 -18.30 17.37 10.33
CA THR A 190 -18.46 17.40 11.79
C THR A 190 -17.15 17.20 12.58
N PRO A 191 -17.09 17.61 13.86
CA PRO A 191 -15.92 17.35 14.71
C PRO A 191 -15.64 15.86 14.95
N ALA A 192 -16.67 15.01 15.02
CA ALA A 192 -16.50 13.56 15.18
C ALA A 192 -15.89 12.93 13.92
N GLU A 193 -16.34 13.35 12.74
CA GLU A 193 -15.76 12.97 11.45
C GLU A 193 -14.29 13.41 11.34
N ARG A 194 -13.89 14.51 11.97
CA ARG A 194 -12.49 14.97 11.97
C ARG A 194 -11.55 13.98 12.64
N ALA A 195 -11.89 13.51 13.84
CA ALA A 195 -11.03 12.58 14.58
C ALA A 195 -10.96 11.21 13.89
N GLU A 196 -12.06 10.76 13.29
CA GLU A 196 -12.08 9.55 12.46
C GLU A 196 -11.22 9.73 11.20
N ARG A 197 -11.39 10.85 10.51
CA ARG A 197 -10.61 11.22 9.32
C ARG A 197 -9.10 11.26 9.62
N GLU A 198 -8.68 11.81 10.75
CA GLU A 198 -7.26 11.83 11.13
C GLU A 198 -6.69 10.42 11.29
N ARG A 199 -7.47 9.48 11.85
CA ARG A 199 -7.07 8.07 11.95
C ARG A 199 -7.00 7.41 10.58
N GLU A 200 -7.99 7.63 9.71
CA GLU A 200 -8.03 7.15 8.33
C GLU A 200 -6.83 7.67 7.52
N ASP A 201 -6.57 8.98 7.58
CA ASP A 201 -5.45 9.63 6.90
C ASP A 201 -4.11 9.06 7.39
N ALA A 202 -3.96 8.82 8.69
CA ALA A 202 -2.76 8.18 9.23
C ALA A 202 -2.61 6.71 8.77
N ALA A 203 -3.70 5.95 8.66
CA ALA A 203 -3.67 4.60 8.13
C ALA A 203 -3.29 4.58 6.64
N GLU A 204 -3.84 5.51 5.86
CA GLU A 204 -3.55 5.67 4.45
C GLU A 204 -2.09 6.10 4.21
N LEU A 205 -1.56 7.02 5.03
CA LEU A 205 -0.15 7.40 5.01
C LEU A 205 0.77 6.21 5.29
N ARG A 206 0.45 5.36 6.28
CA ARG A 206 1.23 4.14 6.57
C ARG A 206 1.22 3.19 5.39
N LEU A 207 0.08 3.03 4.73
CA LEU A 207 -0.03 2.17 3.54
C LEU A 207 0.75 2.75 2.35
N PHE A 208 0.68 4.07 2.15
CA PHE A 208 1.46 4.76 1.12
C PHE A 208 2.97 4.62 1.37
N TYR A 209 3.42 4.76 2.63
CA TYR A 209 4.79 4.44 3.02
C TYR A 209 5.17 2.99 2.68
N VAL A 210 4.30 2.02 2.95
CA VAL A 210 4.54 0.62 2.56
C VAL A 210 4.73 0.52 1.05
N ALA A 211 3.84 1.12 0.26
CA ALA A 211 3.91 1.10 -1.20
C ALA A 211 5.21 1.72 -1.73
N VAL A 212 5.59 2.89 -1.22
CA VAL A 212 6.83 3.59 -1.62
C VAL A 212 8.07 2.75 -1.32
N THR A 213 8.11 2.12 -0.14
CA THR A 213 9.25 1.32 0.31
C THR A 213 9.32 -0.08 -0.32
N ARG A 214 8.45 -0.42 -1.28
CA ARG A 214 8.55 -1.67 -2.07
C ARG A 214 9.59 -1.56 -3.18
N ALA A 215 9.93 -0.35 -3.62
CA ALA A 215 10.91 -0.11 -4.67
C ALA A 215 12.36 -0.20 -4.16
N LYS A 216 13.26 -0.75 -4.98
CA LYS A 216 14.70 -0.82 -4.69
C LYS A 216 15.52 0.20 -5.49
N GLU A 217 15.24 0.34 -6.78
CA GLU A 217 16.03 1.12 -7.74
C GLU A 217 15.27 2.34 -8.25
N ALA A 218 14.00 2.20 -8.63
CA ALA A 218 13.19 3.32 -9.09
C ALA A 218 11.75 3.23 -8.62
N ILE A 219 11.17 4.40 -8.34
CA ILE A 219 9.73 4.51 -8.11
C ILE A 219 9.11 5.63 -8.95
N GLU A 220 8.04 5.29 -9.65
CA GLU A 220 7.19 6.24 -10.34
C GLU A 220 5.95 6.52 -9.49
N ILE A 221 5.84 7.74 -8.98
CA ILE A 221 4.72 8.19 -8.16
C ILE A 221 3.93 9.22 -8.96
N PRO A 222 2.67 8.94 -9.35
CA PRO A 222 1.85 9.87 -10.10
C PRO A 222 1.58 11.14 -9.28
N VAL A 223 1.17 12.21 -9.96
CA VAL A 223 0.60 13.39 -9.27
C VAL A 223 -0.70 12.94 -8.63
N MET A 224 -0.85 13.15 -7.33
CA MET A 224 -2.00 12.66 -6.59
C MET A 224 -3.00 13.79 -6.48
N SER A 225 -4.21 13.62 -7.01
CA SER A 225 -5.23 14.69 -7.04
C SER A 225 -5.82 15.07 -5.67
N GLY A 226 -5.28 14.54 -4.56
CA GLY A 226 -5.78 14.76 -3.20
C GLY A 226 -5.10 15.95 -2.51
N LYS A 227 -5.88 16.69 -1.69
CA LYS A 227 -5.38 17.79 -0.81
C LYS A 227 -4.36 17.32 0.25
N GLY A 228 -4.06 16.03 0.29
CA GLY A 228 -3.11 15.40 1.19
C GLY A 228 -1.85 14.88 0.51
N GLU A 229 -1.46 15.29 -0.70
CA GLU A 229 -0.11 14.97 -1.22
C GLU A 229 0.95 15.77 -0.44
N PRO A 230 2.07 15.16 0.01
CA PRO A 230 3.19 15.96 0.51
C PRO A 230 3.74 16.83 -0.64
N PRO A 231 3.91 18.15 -0.45
CA PRO A 231 4.40 19.02 -1.51
C PRO A 231 5.78 18.54 -1.98
N ARG A 232 5.88 18.19 -3.28
CA ARG A 232 7.17 17.87 -3.90
C ARG A 232 7.86 19.19 -4.24
N ALA A 233 9.09 19.37 -3.78
CA ALA A 233 9.93 20.42 -4.33
C ALA A 233 10.10 20.15 -5.83
N SER A 234 9.67 21.08 -6.68
CA SER A 234 9.88 21.02 -8.12
C SER A 234 11.38 20.87 -8.38
N ALA A 235 11.76 19.82 -9.11
CA ALA A 235 13.14 19.55 -9.49
C ALA A 235 13.60 20.64 -10.48
N ILE A 236 14.04 21.78 -9.95
CA ILE A 236 14.90 22.68 -10.70
C ILE A 236 16.26 22.00 -10.74
N SER A 237 16.61 21.53 -11.95
CA SER A 237 17.94 21.05 -12.28
C SER A 237 18.96 22.18 -12.06
N SER A 238 19.56 22.23 -10.87
CA SER A 238 20.81 22.93 -10.65
C SER A 238 21.75 21.99 -9.91
N ARG A 239 22.74 21.47 -10.65
CA ARG A 239 23.92 20.81 -10.06
C ARG A 239 24.62 21.81 -9.14
N PRO A 240 24.85 21.51 -7.85
CA PRO A 240 25.87 22.19 -7.09
C PRO A 240 27.16 21.39 -7.13
N VAL A 241 28.25 22.10 -7.39
CA VAL A 241 29.64 21.66 -7.33
C VAL A 241 29.95 21.10 -5.94
N ALA A 242 30.65 19.96 -5.90
CA ALA A 242 31.02 19.26 -4.67
C ALA A 242 31.86 20.15 -3.74
N ARG A 243 31.41 20.29 -2.48
CA ARG A 243 32.20 20.84 -1.38
C ARG A 243 32.48 19.70 -0.39
N ALA A 244 33.76 19.47 -0.12
CA ALA A 244 34.24 18.39 0.74
C ALA A 244 33.72 18.54 2.18
N LEU A 245 33.26 17.43 2.78
CA LEU A 245 32.92 17.32 4.20
C LEU A 245 34.15 16.82 5.00
N PRO A 246 34.32 17.26 6.26
CA PRO A 246 35.41 16.78 7.11
C PRO A 246 35.21 15.31 7.50
N LYS A 247 36.34 14.61 7.65
CA LYS A 247 36.43 13.19 7.98
C LYS A 247 35.73 12.87 9.31
N THR A 248 34.67 12.06 9.27
CA THR A 248 34.10 11.43 10.46
C THR A 248 35.04 10.32 10.92
N VAL A 249 35.54 10.44 12.16
CA VAL A 249 36.29 9.38 12.84
C VAL A 249 35.30 8.29 13.25
N VAL A 250 35.49 7.08 12.72
CA VAL A 250 34.77 5.87 13.13
C VAL A 250 35.34 5.44 14.47
N ALA A 251 34.54 5.52 15.54
CA ALA A 251 34.90 4.88 16.81
C ALA A 251 34.81 3.36 16.65
N GLN A 252 35.87 2.66 17.03
CA GLN A 252 35.93 1.19 17.07
C GLN A 252 35.06 0.66 18.23
N PRO A 253 34.43 -0.51 18.11
CA PRO A 253 33.63 -1.10 19.19
C PRO A 253 34.55 -1.43 20.38
N VAL A 254 34.28 -0.86 21.54
CA VAL A 254 34.96 -1.20 22.80
C VAL A 254 34.36 -2.46 23.42
N ASP A 255 35.26 -3.24 24.02
CA ASP A 255 35.09 -4.58 24.59
C ASP A 255 33.76 -4.84 25.30
N TRP A 256 32.96 -5.73 24.71
CA TRP A 256 31.78 -6.30 25.33
C TRP A 256 32.09 -7.74 25.75
N GLN A 257 31.97 -8.07 27.05
CA GLN A 257 32.10 -9.44 27.57
C GLN A 257 30.73 -9.99 28.00
N GLU A 258 30.48 -11.26 27.67
CA GLU A 258 29.25 -11.98 28.01
C GLU A 258 29.06 -12.13 29.53
N PRO A 259 27.85 -11.89 30.07
CA PRO A 259 27.56 -12.23 31.46
C PRO A 259 27.33 -13.74 31.64
N VAL A 260 27.84 -14.26 32.75
CA VAL A 260 27.81 -15.67 33.16
C VAL A 260 26.37 -16.17 33.35
N LYS A 261 26.04 -17.30 32.71
CA LYS A 261 24.76 -18.00 32.87
C LYS A 261 24.58 -18.55 34.30
N GLN A 262 23.66 -17.97 35.07
CA GLN A 262 23.12 -18.62 36.26
C GLN A 262 21.95 -19.53 35.86
N SER A 263 22.07 -20.82 36.18
CA SER A 263 21.02 -21.83 35.98
C SER A 263 19.95 -21.71 37.05
N SER A 264 18.74 -21.28 36.69
CA SER A 264 17.54 -21.49 37.49
C SER A 264 16.49 -22.26 36.68
N ARG A 265 16.16 -23.46 37.16
CA ARG A 265 15.02 -24.26 36.70
C ARG A 265 13.73 -23.56 37.13
N ILE A 266 12.88 -23.18 36.18
CA ILE A 266 11.47 -22.83 36.43
C ILE A 266 10.59 -23.54 35.38
N GLN A 267 9.50 -24.13 35.87
CA GLN A 267 8.58 -25.06 35.20
C GLN A 267 7.81 -24.47 34.00
N PRO A 268 7.31 -25.33 33.08
CA PRO A 268 6.51 -24.87 31.94
C PRO A 268 5.10 -24.42 32.37
N PRO A 269 4.55 -23.35 31.76
CA PRO A 269 3.17 -22.94 31.99
C PRO A 269 2.16 -23.89 31.31
N PRO A 270 0.90 -23.91 31.76
CA PRO A 270 -0.15 -24.76 31.19
C PRO A 270 -0.64 -24.25 29.82
N ASP A 271 -1.15 -25.20 29.04
CA ASP A 271 -1.64 -25.11 27.66
C ASP A 271 -2.77 -24.05 27.49
N PRO A 272 -2.75 -23.18 26.46
CA PRO A 272 -3.80 -22.19 26.27
C PRO A 272 -5.06 -22.83 25.67
N GLN A 273 -6.18 -22.71 26.40
CA GLN A 273 -7.52 -22.90 25.85
C GLN A 273 -7.76 -21.91 24.69
N LYS A 274 -8.15 -22.45 23.52
CA LYS A 274 -8.49 -21.69 22.32
C LYS A 274 -9.65 -20.72 22.56
N PRO A 275 -9.50 -19.41 22.29
CA PRO A 275 -10.65 -18.54 22.08
C PRO A 275 -11.22 -18.72 20.66
N ALA A 276 -12.54 -18.62 20.56
CA ALA A 276 -13.33 -18.78 19.34
C ALA A 276 -12.94 -17.81 18.21
N LYS A 277 -13.17 -18.27 16.97
CA LYS A 277 -12.91 -17.55 15.71
C LYS A 277 -13.57 -16.17 15.72
N ARG A 278 -12.77 -15.11 15.62
CA ARG A 278 -13.23 -13.75 15.30
C ARG A 278 -13.43 -13.59 13.79
N GLY A 279 -14.57 -13.03 13.40
CA GLY A 279 -15.00 -12.82 12.03
C GLY A 279 -14.20 -11.76 11.27
N PHE A 280 -14.23 -11.93 9.94
CA PHE A 280 -13.47 -11.22 8.90
C PHE A 280 -13.72 -9.69 8.84
N PHE A 281 -14.85 -9.19 9.33
CA PHE A 281 -15.21 -7.76 9.24
C PHE A 281 -14.48 -6.82 10.19
N SER A 282 -13.58 -7.30 11.05
CA SER A 282 -12.65 -6.44 11.83
C SER A 282 -11.39 -6.03 11.06
N ARG A 283 -11.20 -6.51 9.82
CA ARG A 283 -10.00 -6.25 9.00
C ARG A 283 -10.21 -5.33 7.79
N LEU A 284 -11.44 -4.94 7.49
CA LEU A 284 -11.72 -4.01 6.38
C LEU A 284 -12.36 -2.69 6.81
N PHE A 285 -12.99 -2.61 7.99
CA PHE A 285 -13.50 -1.34 8.54
C PHE A 285 -13.41 -1.38 10.08
N GLY A 286 -12.70 -0.42 10.69
CA GLY A 286 -12.83 -0.09 12.12
C GLY A 286 -11.58 -0.25 12.99
N GLY A 287 -10.95 0.89 13.31
CA GLY A 287 -9.88 1.06 14.30
C GLY A 287 -8.97 2.25 14.01
#